data_AF-A0A3N8PRZ5-F1
#
_entry.id   AF-A0A3N8PRZ5-F1
#
_cell.length_a   1.000
_cell.length_b   1.000
_cell.length_c   1.000
_cell.angle_alpha   90.00
_cell.angle_beta   90.00
_cell.angle_gamma   90.00
#
_symmetry.space_group_name_H-M   'P 1'
#
loop_
_entity.id
_entity.type
_entity.pdbx_description
1 polymer ?
#
loop_
_entity_poly.entity_id
_entity_poly.type
_entity_poly.pdbx_seq_one_letter_code
_entity_poly.pdbx_strand_id
1 'polypeptide(L)'
;MKRLLPSASLAAAMACALALSACAAQSTVPATASAPAEAAAPPAPPMPGSDRDPHGCIPSAGYSWCEQTQQCERPWELAKQKGFANSELAYEQFCRNNFAK
;
A
#
# COMPACT_ATOMS: atom_id res chain seq x y z
N MET A 1 29.37 48.43 5.18
CA MET A 1 29.26 48.42 6.65
C MET A 1 29.08 46.97 7.09
N LYS A 2 29.91 46.54 8.04
CA LYS A 2 30.04 45.16 8.56
C LYS A 2 28.89 44.83 9.53
N ARG A 3 28.31 43.62 9.41
CA ARG A 3 27.85 42.72 10.51
C ARG A 3 27.78 41.29 9.91
N LEU A 4 28.81 40.44 9.97
CA LEU A 4 29.33 39.60 11.07
C LEU A 4 28.26 38.72 11.76
N LEU A 5 28.34 37.41 11.47
CA LEU A 5 27.71 36.23 12.12
C LEU A 5 28.21 36.08 13.58
N PRO A 6 27.56 35.34 14.51
CA PRO A 6 27.60 33.86 14.62
C PRO A 6 26.27 33.28 15.19
N SER A 7 25.98 31.99 15.40
CA SER A 7 26.75 30.86 15.91
C SER A 7 26.03 29.55 15.56
N ALA A 8 26.82 28.55 15.18
CA ALA A 8 26.42 27.15 15.20
C ALA A 8 26.16 26.70 16.64
N SER A 9 25.01 26.08 16.90
CA SER A 9 24.74 25.41 18.18
C SER A 9 25.09 23.92 18.08
N LEU A 10 26.26 23.63 18.63
CA LEU A 10 26.62 22.49 19.47
C LEU A 10 25.73 21.23 19.44
N ALA A 11 26.38 20.16 18.98
CA ALA A 11 26.21 18.76 19.33
C ALA A 11 25.43 18.44 20.62
N ALA A 12 24.52 17.47 20.51
CA ALA A 12 24.25 16.53 21.59
C ALA A 12 24.23 15.12 20.99
N ALA A 13 25.37 14.44 21.09
CA ALA A 13 25.45 13.01 20.96
C ALA A 13 24.71 12.37 22.14
N MET A 14 23.72 11.51 21.87
CA MET A 14 23.24 10.56 22.87
C MET A 14 23.20 9.18 22.24
N ALA A 15 24.33 8.49 22.42
CA ALA A 15 24.44 7.06 22.26
C ALA A 15 23.64 6.38 23.39
N CYS A 16 22.65 5.57 23.02
CA CYS A 16 22.14 4.50 23.87
C CYS A 16 22.14 3.22 23.03
N ALA A 17 23.29 2.56 23.01
CA ALA A 17 23.37 1.15 22.70
C ALA A 17 22.86 0.37 23.91
N LEU A 18 21.68 -0.23 23.79
CA LEU A 18 21.30 -1.40 24.59
C LEU A 18 20.68 -2.42 23.63
N ALA A 19 21.57 -3.29 23.15
CA ALA A 19 21.19 -4.60 22.65
C ALA A 19 20.44 -5.36 23.75
N LEU A 20 19.37 -6.08 23.39
CA LEU A 20 18.87 -7.33 23.99
C LEU A 20 17.38 -7.45 23.66
N SER A 21 17.04 -8.14 22.57
CA SER A 21 16.18 -9.32 22.71
C SER A 21 16.12 -10.04 21.38
N ALA A 22 16.85 -11.16 21.34
CA ALA A 22 16.67 -12.20 20.36
C ALA A 22 15.25 -12.77 20.48
N CYS A 23 14.48 -12.68 19.40
CA CYS A 23 13.49 -13.71 19.11
C CYS A 23 13.53 -14.01 17.61
N ALA A 24 14.69 -14.47 17.15
CA ALA A 24 14.76 -15.35 16.00
C ALA A 24 14.26 -16.74 16.45
N ALA A 25 12.96 -16.85 16.73
CA ALA A 25 12.26 -18.12 16.63
C ALA A 25 11.65 -18.14 15.23
N GLN A 26 12.48 -18.54 14.27
CA GLN A 26 12.01 -19.06 13.00
C GLN A 26 11.15 -20.29 13.36
N SER A 27 9.83 -20.13 13.35
CA SER A 27 8.92 -21.27 13.29
C SER A 27 8.97 -21.84 11.87
N THR A 28 10.10 -22.45 11.52
CA THR A 28 10.16 -23.43 10.45
C THR A 28 9.51 -24.70 10.97
N VAL A 29 8.20 -24.81 10.81
CA VAL A 29 7.55 -26.11 10.72
C VAL A 29 7.51 -26.48 9.24
N PRO A 30 8.39 -27.38 8.74
CA PRO A 30 8.09 -28.06 7.50
C PRO A 30 7.02 -29.10 7.85
N ALA A 31 5.77 -28.67 7.90
CA ALA A 31 4.64 -29.60 7.91
C ALA A 31 4.36 -30.03 6.47
N THR A 32 5.31 -30.75 5.87
CA THR A 32 4.98 -31.83 4.94
C THR A 32 4.25 -32.91 5.74
N ALA A 33 3.00 -32.63 6.07
CA ALA A 33 2.02 -33.63 6.38
C ALA A 33 1.01 -33.57 5.23
N SER A 34 1.29 -34.35 4.19
CA SER A 34 0.25 -34.83 3.30
C SER A 34 -0.71 -35.65 4.16
N ALA A 35 -1.68 -34.96 4.77
CA ALA A 35 -2.88 -35.60 5.24
C ALA A 35 -3.60 -36.18 4.01
N PRO A 36 -4.14 -37.41 4.09
CA PRO A 36 -4.93 -37.94 2.99
C PRO A 36 -6.11 -37.01 2.75
N ALA A 37 -6.48 -36.85 1.48
CA ALA A 37 -7.65 -36.12 1.04
C ALA A 37 -8.91 -36.79 1.62
N GLU A 38 -9.23 -36.45 2.85
CA GLU A 38 -10.54 -36.66 3.44
C GLU A 38 -11.51 -35.80 2.62
N ALA A 39 -12.60 -36.40 2.16
CA ALA A 39 -13.56 -35.78 1.25
C ALA A 39 -14.03 -34.42 1.81
N ALA A 40 -13.38 -33.36 1.34
CA ALA A 40 -13.61 -32.01 1.82
C ALA A 40 -15.02 -31.58 1.42
N ALA A 41 -15.78 -31.09 2.41
CA ALA A 41 -16.95 -30.28 2.14
C ALA A 41 -16.60 -29.20 1.09
N PRO A 42 -17.56 -28.81 0.23
CA PRO A 42 -17.29 -27.76 -0.75
C PRO A 42 -16.75 -26.51 -0.02
N PRO A 43 -15.76 -25.81 -0.60
CA PRO A 43 -15.19 -24.62 0.03
C PRO A 43 -16.31 -23.61 0.29
N ALA A 44 -16.30 -23.02 1.49
CA ALA A 44 -17.20 -21.92 1.80
C ALA A 44 -17.03 -20.79 0.76
N PRO A 45 -18.10 -20.05 0.41
CA PRO A 45 -17.98 -18.93 -0.49
C PRO A 45 -17.00 -17.90 0.08
N PRO A 46 -16.23 -17.20 -0.78
CA PRO A 46 -15.33 -16.14 -0.33
C PRO A 46 -16.13 -15.03 0.35
N MET A 47 -15.55 -14.44 1.40
CA MET A 47 -16.15 -13.29 2.08
C MET A 47 -16.18 -12.07 1.14
N PRO A 48 -17.24 -11.24 1.16
CA PRO A 48 -17.27 -9.99 0.38
C PRO A 48 -16.05 -9.10 0.67
N GLY A 49 -15.46 -8.52 -0.38
CA GLY A 49 -14.29 -7.64 -0.26
C GLY A 49 -12.97 -8.36 0.03
N SER A 50 -12.93 -9.69 -0.09
CA SER A 50 -11.70 -10.49 0.02
C SER A 50 -10.86 -10.48 -1.26
N ASP A 51 -11.39 -9.98 -2.37
CA ASP A 51 -10.69 -9.83 -3.64
C ASP A 51 -9.61 -8.75 -3.57
N ARG A 52 -8.48 -9.06 -4.21
CA ARG A 52 -7.33 -8.16 -4.34
C ARG A 52 -6.77 -8.28 -5.75
N ASP A 53 -6.52 -7.13 -6.39
CA ASP A 53 -5.75 -7.06 -7.63
C ASP A 53 -4.22 -7.08 -7.34
N PRO A 54 -3.35 -7.06 -8.37
CA PRO A 54 -1.88 -7.04 -8.17
C PRO A 54 -1.35 -5.86 -7.35
N HIS A 55 -2.10 -4.76 -7.28
CA HIS A 55 -1.77 -3.57 -6.48
C HIS A 55 -2.40 -3.61 -5.08
N GLY A 56 -3.17 -4.65 -4.76
CA GLY A 56 -3.89 -4.80 -3.49
C GLY A 56 -5.21 -4.04 -3.42
N CYS A 57 -5.71 -3.50 -4.54
CA CYS A 57 -7.01 -2.84 -4.59
C CYS A 57 -8.15 -3.86 -4.52
N ILE A 58 -9.31 -3.45 -3.99
CA ILE A 58 -10.53 -4.27 -3.91
C ILE A 58 -11.45 -3.86 -5.07
N PRO A 59 -11.37 -4.49 -6.25
CA PRO A 59 -12.22 -4.12 -7.39
C PRO A 59 -13.71 -4.29 -7.10
N SER A 60 -14.11 -5.27 -6.28
CA SER A 60 -15.52 -5.46 -5.90
C SER A 60 -16.10 -4.29 -5.08
N ALA A 61 -15.23 -3.54 -4.38
CA ALA A 61 -15.60 -2.32 -3.66
C ALA A 61 -15.44 -1.05 -4.53
N GLY A 62 -15.02 -1.21 -5.79
CA GLY A 62 -14.85 -0.13 -6.75
C GLY A 62 -13.54 0.61 -6.67
N TYR A 63 -12.52 0.01 -6.06
CA TYR A 63 -11.16 0.55 -6.05
C TYR A 63 -10.39 0.10 -7.28
N SER A 64 -9.66 1.02 -7.89
CA SER A 64 -8.77 0.77 -9.02
C SER A 64 -7.43 1.46 -8.79
N TRP A 65 -6.35 0.82 -9.23
CA TRP A 65 -5.02 1.39 -9.09
C TRP A 65 -4.82 2.60 -10.01
N CYS A 66 -4.23 3.66 -9.44
CA CYS A 66 -3.90 4.87 -10.17
C CYS A 66 -2.40 5.16 -10.10
N GLU A 67 -1.67 5.02 -11.21
CA GLU A 67 -0.22 5.27 -11.27
C GLU A 67 0.14 6.71 -10.85
N GLN A 68 -0.69 7.71 -11.21
CA GLN A 68 -0.46 9.11 -10.85
C GLN A 68 -0.52 9.37 -9.33
N THR A 69 -1.45 8.73 -8.60
CA THR A 69 -1.58 8.94 -7.14
C THR A 69 -0.88 7.84 -6.32
N GLN A 70 -0.42 6.78 -6.99
CA GLN A 70 0.12 5.56 -6.42
C GLN A 70 -0.79 4.96 -5.34
N GLN A 71 -2.11 5.03 -5.57
CA GLN A 71 -3.12 4.60 -4.62
C GLN A 71 -4.28 3.90 -5.33
N CYS A 72 -5.02 3.12 -4.53
CA CYS A 72 -6.30 2.57 -4.93
C CYS A 72 -7.38 3.65 -4.80
N GLU A 73 -7.87 4.14 -5.92
CA GLU A 73 -8.83 5.24 -6.00
C GLU A 73 -10.19 4.72 -6.46
N ARG A 74 -11.28 5.39 -6.05
CA ARG A 74 -12.61 5.16 -6.64
C ARG A 74 -12.79 6.13 -7.82
N PRO A 75 -12.90 5.67 -9.07
CA PRO A 75 -12.91 6.55 -10.24
C PRO A 75 -13.91 7.70 -10.18
N TRP A 76 -15.11 7.47 -9.63
CA TRP A 76 -16.16 8.49 -9.52
C TRP A 76 -15.90 9.53 -8.44
N GLU A 77 -15.27 9.14 -7.32
CA GLU A 77 -14.90 10.09 -6.28
C GLU A 77 -13.74 10.96 -6.76
N LEU A 78 -12.74 10.33 -7.37
CA LEU A 78 -11.60 11.03 -7.92
C LEU A 78 -12.01 11.98 -9.05
N ALA A 79 -12.89 11.54 -9.96
CA ALA A 79 -13.45 12.38 -11.01
C ALA A 79 -14.14 13.63 -10.44
N LYS A 80 -14.97 13.45 -9.41
CA LYS A 80 -15.63 14.57 -8.71
C LYS A 80 -14.62 15.50 -8.04
N GLN A 81 -13.58 14.96 -7.40
CA GLN A 81 -12.57 15.75 -6.69
C GLN A 81 -11.63 16.53 -7.63
N LYS A 82 -11.25 15.91 -8.76
CA LYS A 82 -10.28 16.47 -9.72
C LYS A 82 -10.94 17.21 -10.89
N GLY A 83 -12.26 17.13 -11.03
CA GLY A 83 -13.04 17.88 -12.02
C GLY A 83 -12.95 17.33 -13.43
N PHE A 84 -12.80 16.00 -13.59
CA PHE A 84 -12.86 15.33 -14.89
C PHE A 84 -14.13 14.47 -15.05
N ALA A 85 -14.41 14.01 -16.26
CA ALA A 85 -15.60 13.21 -16.56
C ALA A 85 -15.61 11.89 -15.77
N ASN A 86 -16.75 11.49 -15.22
CA ASN A 86 -16.91 10.16 -14.62
C ASN A 86 -17.00 9.09 -15.72
N SER A 87 -15.87 8.78 -16.35
CA SER A 87 -15.73 7.74 -17.37
C SER A 87 -14.41 7.00 -17.18
N GLU A 88 -14.39 5.74 -17.60
CA GLU A 88 -13.18 4.90 -17.56
C GLU A 88 -12.03 5.53 -18.33
N LEU A 89 -12.27 6.03 -19.55
CA LEU A 89 -11.26 6.70 -20.37
C LEU A 89 -10.64 7.92 -19.67
N ALA A 90 -11.47 8.76 -19.04
CA ALA A 90 -10.98 9.95 -18.36
C ALA A 90 -10.19 9.57 -17.10
N TYR A 91 -10.64 8.54 -16.36
CA TYR A 91 -9.89 8.00 -15.22
C TYR A 91 -8.53 7.43 -15.65
N GLU A 92 -8.47 6.63 -16.72
CA GLU A 92 -7.20 6.09 -17.22
C GLU A 92 -6.24 7.19 -17.69
N GLN A 93 -6.76 8.20 -18.40
CA GLN A 93 -5.95 9.35 -18.81
C GLN A 93 -5.38 10.09 -17.60
N PHE A 94 -6.16 10.18 -16.52
CA PHE A 94 -5.73 10.77 -15.25
C PHE A 94 -4.65 9.92 -14.64
N CYS A 95 -4.91 8.64 -14.46
CA CYS A 95 -3.95 7.77 -13.81
C CYS A 95 -2.65 7.59 -14.60
N ARG A 96 -2.65 7.71 -15.93
CA ARG A 96 -1.42 7.70 -16.74
C ARG A 96 -0.67 9.05 -16.79
N ASN A 97 -1.11 10.07 -16.05
CA ASN A 97 -0.55 11.44 -16.07
C ASN A 97 -0.60 12.11 -17.46
N ASN A 98 -1.59 11.76 -18.29
CA ASN A 98 -1.74 12.30 -19.64
C ASN A 98 -2.50 13.63 -19.70
N PHE A 99 -2.90 14.20 -18.54
CA PHE A 99 -3.49 15.55 -18.45
C PHE A 99 -2.48 16.65 -18.12
N ALA A 100 -1.20 16.31 -17.94
CA ALA A 100 -0.13 17.29 -17.79
C ALA A 100 0.25 17.90 -19.15
N LYS A 101 -0.63 18.74 -19.73
CA LYS A 101 -0.24 19.63 -20.82
C LYS A 101 -1.03 20.93 -20.80
#